data_AF-A0A167LA62-F1
#
_entry.id   AF-A0A167LA62-F1
#
_cell.length_a   1.000
_cell.length_b   1.000
_cell.length_c   1.000
_cell.angle_alpha   90.00
_cell.angle_beta   90.00
_cell.angle_gamma   90.00
#
_symmetry.space_group_name_H-M   'P 1'
#
loop_
_entity.id
_entity.type
_entity.pdbx_description
1 polymer ?
#
loop_
_entity_poly.entity_id
_entity_poly.type
_entity_poly.pdbx_seq_one_letter_code
_entity_poly.pdbx_strand_id
1 'polypeptide(L)'
;MLNSNKRIKTTPSRRELSDFERGDIVWLSKADHTPTDIANRMNIPRTTVFDTIKRWETTGTAKTKTRPGKPKKINVTDVTSLCLNLRRNPFESYGYHQANLGTAGVNVCRQTVIRYLRAKGFGSYTPVSKPKLTRQQKKTQRGERYQESHTLTKEKYGKGSVMVWGCFSAGGIGPLSFIEESVYHAAYVNCQSKNFNPCYKQLNEKHDTMFTPQEDGASCHTGSYTMWWKKHWEIKRFDYWPSQSTNLNPIEHAWHALKVRILQEWGLLDAEVL
;
A
#
# COMPACT_ATOMS: atom_id res chain seq x y z
N MET A 1 56.54 -36.31 54.83
CA MET A 1 55.14 -36.29 54.34
C MET A 1 54.86 -34.93 53.73
N LEU A 2 54.45 -34.85 52.47
CA LEU A 2 53.54 -33.83 51.93
C LEU A 2 53.25 -34.20 50.47
N ASN A 3 52.11 -34.86 50.30
CA ASN A 3 51.56 -35.25 49.00
C ASN A 3 50.60 -34.16 48.50
N SER A 4 50.48 -34.08 47.18
CA SER A 4 49.38 -33.52 46.40
C SER A 4 49.37 -32.00 46.12
N ASN A 5 50.09 -31.63 45.05
CA ASN A 5 49.64 -30.57 44.13
C ASN A 5 48.29 -30.99 43.53
N LYS A 6 47.18 -30.65 44.22
CA LYS A 6 45.84 -30.78 43.65
C LYS A 6 45.69 -29.76 42.52
N ARG A 7 45.85 -30.22 41.28
CA ARG A 7 45.41 -29.49 40.07
C ARG A 7 43.91 -29.18 40.24
N ILE A 8 43.60 -27.92 40.51
CA ILE A 8 42.22 -27.43 40.52
C ILE A 8 41.74 -27.49 39.06
N LYS A 9 41.06 -28.57 38.68
CA LYS A 9 40.32 -28.64 37.41
C LYS A 9 39.04 -27.82 37.58
N THR A 10 39.12 -26.52 37.37
CA THR A 10 37.93 -25.70 37.16
C THR A 10 37.30 -26.15 35.85
N THR A 11 36.28 -26.99 35.91
CA THR A 11 35.46 -27.28 34.72
C THR A 11 34.83 -25.97 34.24
N PRO A 12 35.07 -25.55 32.98
CA PRO A 12 34.44 -24.36 32.44
C PRO A 12 32.91 -24.52 32.48
N SER A 13 32.19 -23.42 32.72
CA SER A 13 30.72 -23.46 32.77
C SER A 13 30.15 -23.96 31.45
N ARG A 14 28.96 -24.61 31.51
CA ARG A 14 28.29 -25.11 30.30
C ARG A 14 28.01 -23.94 29.35
N ARG A 15 28.72 -23.89 28.24
CA ARG A 15 28.50 -22.96 27.12
C ARG A 15 28.48 -23.71 25.79
N GLU A 16 27.70 -23.20 24.85
CA GLU A 16 27.75 -23.66 23.45
C GLU A 16 29.02 -23.10 22.79
N LEU A 17 29.74 -23.93 22.03
CA LEU A 17 30.85 -23.46 21.21
C LEU A 17 30.34 -22.73 19.98
N SER A 18 30.98 -21.61 19.66
CA SER A 18 30.73 -20.86 18.43
C SER A 18 31.11 -21.68 17.19
N ASP A 19 30.55 -21.30 16.04
CA ASP A 19 30.90 -21.91 14.76
C ASP A 19 32.39 -21.75 14.43
N PHE A 20 33.00 -20.63 14.86
CA PHE A 20 34.43 -20.36 14.70
C PHE A 20 35.28 -21.33 15.52
N GLU A 21 35.01 -21.47 16.83
CA GLU A 21 35.74 -22.40 17.69
C GLU A 21 35.61 -23.86 17.24
N ARG A 22 34.45 -24.24 16.69
CA ARG A 22 34.25 -25.57 16.09
C ARG A 22 35.04 -25.72 14.79
N GLY A 23 35.18 -24.65 14.01
CA GLY A 23 36.04 -24.57 12.84
C GLY A 23 37.52 -24.75 13.19
N ASP A 24 38.00 -24.08 14.24
CA ASP A 24 39.38 -24.20 14.74
C ASP A 24 39.71 -25.64 15.17
N ILE A 25 38.78 -26.32 15.85
CA ILE A 25 38.93 -27.74 16.21
C ILE A 25 39.13 -28.61 14.95
N VAL A 26 38.29 -28.40 13.94
CA VAL A 26 38.36 -29.16 12.68
C VAL A 26 39.66 -28.84 11.93
N TRP A 27 40.08 -27.58 11.91
CA TRP A 27 41.32 -27.14 11.27
C TRP A 27 42.54 -27.76 11.95
N LEU A 28 42.62 -27.71 13.28
CA LEU A 28 43.71 -28.33 14.05
C LEU A 28 43.76 -29.85 13.87
N SER A 29 42.60 -30.51 13.79
CA SER A 29 42.53 -31.95 13.53
C SER A 29 43.01 -32.32 12.13
N LYS A 30 42.79 -31.46 11.12
CA LYS A 30 43.34 -31.62 9.76
C LYS A 30 44.83 -31.34 9.69
N ALA A 31 45.38 -30.60 10.64
CA ALA A 31 46.81 -30.34 10.80
C ALA A 31 47.51 -31.40 11.69
N ASP A 32 46.93 -32.60 11.80
CA ASP A 32 47.44 -33.76 12.54
C ASP A 32 47.70 -33.55 14.05
N HIS A 33 47.08 -32.53 14.66
CA HIS A 33 47.11 -32.39 16.12
C HIS A 33 46.22 -33.43 16.80
N THR A 34 46.69 -34.02 17.90
CA THR A 34 45.90 -34.98 18.66
C THR A 34 44.70 -34.29 19.34
N PRO A 35 43.55 -34.99 19.52
CA PRO A 35 42.40 -34.41 20.23
C PRO A 35 42.71 -33.93 21.66
N THR A 36 43.74 -34.52 22.30
CA THR A 36 44.20 -34.11 23.63
C THR A 36 44.98 -32.79 23.57
N ASP A 37 45.83 -32.60 22.55
CA ASP A 37 46.55 -31.33 22.35
C ASP A 37 45.59 -30.19 22.03
N ILE A 38 44.60 -30.45 21.17
CA ILE A 38 43.55 -29.48 20.82
C ILE A 38 42.76 -29.07 22.08
N ALA A 39 42.37 -30.04 22.90
CA ALA A 39 41.64 -29.79 24.15
C ALA A 39 42.43 -28.89 25.12
N ASN A 40 43.73 -29.16 25.28
CA ASN A 40 44.60 -28.37 26.13
C ASN A 40 44.85 -26.97 25.56
N ARG A 41 45.07 -26.86 24.24
CA ARG A 41 45.38 -25.60 23.55
C ARG A 41 44.21 -24.63 23.56
N MET A 42 42.99 -25.14 23.34
CA MET A 42 41.78 -24.32 23.30
C MET A 42 41.05 -24.24 24.65
N ASN A 43 41.53 -24.94 25.68
CA ASN A 43 40.87 -25.06 26.98
C ASN A 43 39.40 -25.55 26.87
N ILE A 44 39.18 -26.55 26.00
CA ILE A 44 37.88 -27.16 25.74
C ILE A 44 37.92 -28.61 26.22
N PRO A 45 36.85 -29.15 26.84
CA PRO A 45 36.82 -30.56 27.24
C PRO A 45 37.12 -31.50 26.06
N ARG A 46 38.01 -32.47 26.28
CA ARG A 46 38.42 -33.47 25.27
C ARG A 46 37.22 -34.18 24.61
N THR A 47 36.16 -34.44 25.38
CA THR A 47 34.93 -35.05 24.85
C THR A 47 34.27 -34.16 23.80
N THR A 48 34.20 -32.85 24.03
CA THR A 48 33.62 -31.90 23.09
C THR A 48 34.46 -31.73 21.82
N VAL A 49 35.79 -31.78 21.95
CA VAL A 49 36.70 -31.84 20.80
C VAL A 49 36.42 -33.09 19.97
N PHE A 50 36.39 -34.26 20.63
CA PHE A 50 36.12 -35.54 19.98
C PHE A 50 34.75 -35.57 19.28
N ASP A 51 33.68 -35.14 19.96
CA ASP A 51 32.33 -35.10 19.40
C ASP A 51 32.25 -34.14 18.19
N THR A 52 33.00 -33.05 18.22
CA THR A 52 33.06 -32.08 17.11
C THR A 52 33.76 -32.68 15.89
N ILE A 53 34.89 -33.37 16.08
CA ILE A 53 35.62 -34.07 15.00
C ILE A 53 34.74 -35.17 14.41
N LYS A 54 34.15 -36.03 15.24
CA LYS A 54 33.27 -37.13 14.80
C LYS A 54 32.05 -36.62 14.04
N ARG A 55 31.46 -35.51 14.49
CA ARG A 55 30.34 -34.87 13.78
C ARG A 55 30.77 -34.29 12.43
N TRP A 56 31.99 -33.75 12.34
CA TRP A 56 32.56 -33.27 11.08
C TRP A 56 32.79 -34.41 10.09
N GLU A 57 33.36 -35.53 10.52
CA GLU A 57 33.56 -36.72 9.67
C GLU A 57 32.25 -37.28 9.11
N THR A 58 31.17 -37.23 9.90
CA THR A 58 29.86 -37.77 9.50
C THR A 58 29.01 -36.80 8.68
N THR A 59 29.04 -35.49 8.99
CA THR A 59 28.11 -34.51 8.40
C THR A 59 28.82 -33.48 7.50
N GLY A 60 30.15 -33.37 7.56
CA GLY A 60 30.94 -32.39 6.81
C GLY A 60 30.70 -30.93 7.23
N THR A 61 30.08 -30.69 8.39
CA THR A 61 29.75 -29.32 8.84
C THR A 61 30.09 -29.11 10.32
N ALA A 62 30.68 -27.95 10.59
CA ALA A 62 30.97 -27.47 11.95
C ALA A 62 29.74 -26.79 12.58
N LYS A 63 28.74 -26.39 11.77
CA LYS A 63 27.55 -25.66 12.23
C LYS A 63 26.64 -26.55 13.04
N THR A 64 26.07 -26.00 14.11
CA THR A 64 25.08 -26.71 14.92
C THR A 64 23.74 -26.77 14.18
N LYS A 65 23.10 -27.94 14.12
CA LYS A 65 21.74 -28.07 13.58
C LYS A 65 20.78 -27.26 14.45
N THR A 66 19.92 -26.47 13.82
CA THR A 66 18.80 -25.82 14.52
C THR A 66 17.98 -26.89 15.22
N ARG A 67 17.74 -26.69 16.52
CA ARG A 67 16.89 -27.60 17.29
C ARG A 67 15.47 -27.53 16.72
N PRO A 68 14.83 -28.68 16.39
CA PRO A 68 13.46 -28.67 15.91
C PRO A 68 12.56 -28.01 16.96
N GLY A 69 11.83 -26.98 16.53
CA GLY A 69 10.88 -26.29 17.40
C GLY A 69 9.62 -27.12 17.63
N LYS A 70 8.77 -26.64 18.54
CA LYS A 70 7.43 -27.21 18.74
C LYS A 70 6.63 -27.13 17.43
N PRO A 71 5.96 -28.21 17.01
CA PRO A 71 5.07 -28.17 15.85
C PRO A 71 4.03 -27.08 15.96
N LYS A 72 3.73 -26.44 14.82
CA LYS A 72 2.68 -25.42 14.74
C LYS A 72 1.31 -26.09 14.92
N LYS A 73 0.39 -25.40 15.60
CA LYS A 73 -0.97 -25.90 15.86
C LYS A 73 -1.85 -25.95 14.61
N ILE A 74 -1.56 -25.09 13.63
CA ILE A 74 -2.26 -25.01 12.35
C ILE A 74 -1.39 -25.70 11.29
N ASN A 75 -1.98 -26.62 10.51
CA ASN A 75 -1.31 -27.27 9.40
C ASN A 75 -1.34 -26.38 8.14
N VAL A 76 -0.48 -26.68 7.16
CA VAL A 76 -0.43 -26.01 5.86
C VAL A 76 -1.79 -26.05 5.14
N THR A 77 -2.51 -27.18 5.25
CA THR A 77 -3.86 -27.34 4.71
C THR A 77 -4.84 -26.35 5.34
N ASP A 78 -4.79 -26.19 6.66
CA ASP A 78 -5.68 -25.27 7.39
C ASP A 78 -5.36 -23.81 7.08
N VAL A 79 -4.07 -23.46 6.89
CA VAL A 79 -3.69 -22.13 6.40
C VAL A 79 -4.27 -21.88 5.02
N THR A 80 -4.25 -22.88 4.15
CA THR A 80 -4.72 -22.77 2.78
C THR A 80 -6.24 -22.57 2.74
N SER A 81 -6.99 -23.38 3.50
CA SER A 81 -8.44 -23.24 3.62
C SER A 81 -8.82 -21.89 4.24
N LEU A 82 -8.09 -21.43 5.26
CA LEU A 82 -8.25 -20.10 5.86
C LEU A 82 -8.09 -18.98 4.81
N CYS A 83 -7.02 -19.02 4.01
CA CYS A 83 -6.77 -18.02 2.97
C CYS A 83 -7.86 -18.04 1.88
N LEU A 84 -8.34 -19.23 1.50
CA LEU A 84 -9.44 -19.38 0.53
C LEU A 84 -10.76 -18.82 1.08
N ASN A 85 -11.06 -19.09 2.35
CA ASN A 85 -12.25 -18.56 3.02
C ASN A 85 -12.21 -17.04 3.11
N LEU A 86 -11.05 -16.45 3.43
CA LEU A 86 -10.87 -15.00 3.43
C LEU A 86 -11.05 -14.39 2.04
N ARG A 87 -10.52 -15.01 0.98
CA ARG A 87 -10.74 -14.52 -0.39
C ARG A 87 -12.21 -14.57 -0.82
N ARG A 88 -12.96 -15.57 -0.35
CA ARG A 88 -14.41 -15.66 -0.60
C ARG A 88 -15.18 -14.59 0.16
N ASN A 89 -14.82 -14.37 1.43
CA ASN A 89 -15.53 -13.49 2.34
C ASN A 89 -14.57 -12.42 2.93
N PRO A 90 -14.04 -11.50 2.12
CA PRO A 90 -12.97 -10.59 2.55
C PRO A 90 -13.42 -9.50 3.53
N PHE A 91 -14.74 -9.28 3.66
CA PHE A 91 -15.31 -8.29 4.57
C PHE A 91 -15.70 -8.88 5.93
N GLU A 92 -15.57 -10.19 6.09
CA GLU A 92 -15.85 -10.84 7.36
C GLU A 92 -14.74 -10.57 8.39
N SER A 93 -15.12 -10.66 9.65
CA SER A 93 -14.17 -10.39 10.74
C SER A 93 -13.13 -11.53 10.88
N TYR A 94 -11.97 -11.21 11.46
CA TYR A 94 -11.02 -12.23 11.89
C TYR A 94 -11.65 -13.26 12.87
N GLY A 95 -12.66 -12.85 13.65
CA GLY A 95 -13.39 -13.74 14.54
C GLY A 95 -14.26 -14.75 13.78
N TYR A 96 -14.88 -14.34 12.67
CA TYR A 96 -15.61 -15.24 11.78
C TYR A 96 -14.69 -16.31 11.19
N HIS A 97 -13.53 -15.91 10.66
CA HIS A 97 -12.56 -16.86 10.12
C HIS A 97 -11.97 -17.79 11.20
N GLN A 98 -11.80 -17.31 12.43
CA GLN A 98 -11.42 -18.13 13.58
C GLN A 98 -12.51 -19.15 13.93
N ALA A 99 -13.78 -18.74 13.96
CA ALA A 99 -14.89 -19.64 14.25
C ALA A 99 -15.01 -20.74 13.19
N ASN A 100 -14.83 -20.41 11.91
CA ASN A 100 -14.81 -21.39 10.82
C ASN A 100 -13.70 -22.44 10.99
N LEU A 101 -12.51 -22.02 11.43
CA LEU A 101 -11.43 -22.96 11.80
C LEU A 101 -11.83 -23.83 12.99
N GLY A 102 -12.52 -23.27 13.98
CA GLY A 102 -13.05 -23.99 15.13
C GLY A 102 -14.03 -25.09 14.72
N THR A 103 -14.94 -24.82 13.79
CA THR A 103 -15.86 -25.83 13.23
C THR A 103 -15.12 -26.96 12.51
N ALA A 104 -13.96 -26.68 11.92
CA ALA A 104 -13.08 -27.68 11.31
C ALA A 104 -12.18 -28.41 12.34
N GLY A 105 -12.39 -28.20 13.65
CA GLY A 105 -11.62 -28.83 14.72
C GLY A 105 -10.31 -28.11 15.10
N VAL A 106 -10.01 -26.97 14.47
CA VAL A 106 -8.78 -26.21 14.69
C VAL A 106 -9.05 -25.03 15.62
N ASN A 107 -9.01 -25.28 16.92
CA ASN A 107 -9.24 -24.24 17.92
C ASN A 107 -7.98 -23.39 18.16
N VAL A 108 -7.96 -22.18 17.63
CA VAL A 108 -6.87 -21.19 17.81
C VAL A 108 -7.42 -19.85 18.28
N CYS A 109 -6.58 -19.04 18.94
CA CYS A 109 -6.97 -17.69 19.30
C CYS A 109 -7.01 -16.77 18.06
N ARG A 110 -7.85 -15.72 18.12
CA ARG A 110 -7.96 -14.68 17.08
C ARG A 110 -6.62 -14.14 16.62
N GLN A 111 -5.71 -13.91 17.58
CA GLN A 111 -4.38 -13.36 17.30
C GLN A 111 -3.50 -14.31 16.50
N THR A 112 -3.69 -15.63 16.66
CA THR A 112 -3.01 -16.63 15.84
C THR A 112 -3.47 -16.49 14.40
N VAL A 113 -4.78 -16.40 14.15
CA VAL A 113 -5.34 -16.19 12.80
C VAL A 113 -4.74 -14.93 12.15
N ILE A 114 -4.73 -13.81 12.88
CA ILE A 114 -4.15 -12.54 12.39
C ILE A 114 -2.67 -12.69 12.03
N ARG A 115 -1.85 -13.31 12.90
CA ARG A 115 -0.42 -13.51 12.64
C ARG A 115 -0.18 -14.32 11.36
N TYR A 116 -0.94 -15.39 11.15
CA TYR A 116 -0.80 -16.22 9.95
C TYR A 116 -1.24 -15.48 8.69
N LEU A 117 -2.35 -14.76 8.75
CA LEU A 117 -2.85 -13.97 7.61
C LEU A 117 -1.88 -12.87 7.22
N ARG A 118 -1.34 -12.13 8.19
CA ARG A 118 -0.31 -11.11 7.95
C ARG A 118 0.96 -11.71 7.33
N ALA A 119 1.42 -12.86 7.81
CA ALA A 119 2.56 -13.58 7.23
C ALA A 119 2.29 -14.05 5.78
N LYS A 120 1.03 -14.14 5.36
CA LYS A 120 0.60 -14.44 3.99
C LYS A 120 0.27 -13.19 3.16
N GLY A 121 0.53 -11.98 3.70
CA GLY A 121 0.30 -10.72 3.02
C GLY A 121 -1.14 -10.20 3.09
N PHE A 122 -2.00 -10.80 3.91
CA PHE A 122 -3.35 -10.29 4.12
C PHE A 122 -3.38 -9.24 5.22
N GLY A 123 -4.10 -8.14 4.95
CA GLY A 123 -4.35 -7.07 5.89
C GLY A 123 -5.81 -6.62 5.82
N SER A 124 -6.25 -5.89 6.84
CA SER A 124 -7.54 -5.20 6.84
C SER A 124 -7.40 -3.84 6.18
N TYR A 125 -8.31 -3.52 5.25
CA TYR A 125 -8.39 -2.21 4.61
C TYR A 125 -9.84 -1.71 4.62
N THR A 126 -10.03 -0.40 4.66
CA THR A 126 -11.36 0.22 4.55
C THR A 126 -11.69 0.41 3.06
N PRO A 127 -12.73 -0.25 2.53
CA PRO A 127 -13.13 -0.03 1.14
C PRO A 127 -13.66 1.40 0.97
N VAL A 128 -13.16 2.12 -0.04
CA VAL A 128 -13.67 3.45 -0.40
C VAL A 128 -15.12 3.34 -0.86
N SER A 129 -16.00 4.19 -0.33
CA SER A 129 -17.39 4.29 -0.80
C SER A 129 -17.39 4.77 -2.25
N LYS A 130 -17.70 3.85 -3.18
CA LYS A 130 -17.80 4.15 -4.61
C LYS A 130 -19.27 4.34 -4.98
N PRO A 131 -19.60 5.32 -5.83
CA PRO A 131 -20.96 5.44 -6.37
C PRO A 131 -21.34 4.13 -7.09
N LYS A 132 -22.60 3.72 -6.94
CA LYS A 132 -23.09 2.45 -7.49
C LYS A 132 -23.26 2.60 -9.01
N LEU A 133 -22.25 2.14 -9.76
CA LEU A 133 -22.28 2.15 -11.22
C LEU A 133 -23.32 1.16 -11.77
N THR A 134 -24.07 1.60 -12.79
CA THR A 134 -24.97 0.78 -13.61
C THR A 134 -24.18 -0.17 -14.51
N ARG A 135 -24.85 -1.19 -15.05
CA ARG A 135 -24.23 -2.22 -15.92
C ARG A 135 -23.64 -1.63 -17.21
N GLN A 136 -24.23 -0.56 -17.74
CA GLN A 136 -23.71 0.18 -18.90
C GLN A 136 -22.44 0.96 -18.54
N GLN A 137 -22.43 1.71 -17.43
CA GLN A 137 -21.27 2.47 -16.95
C GLN A 137 -20.04 1.58 -16.67
N LYS A 138 -20.25 0.36 -16.16
CA LYS A 138 -19.16 -0.61 -15.90
C LYS A 138 -18.46 -1.12 -17.16
N LYS A 139 -19.14 -1.14 -18.31
CA LYS A 139 -18.52 -1.56 -19.57
C LYS A 139 -17.48 -0.54 -20.06
N THR A 140 -17.66 0.73 -19.71
CA THR A 140 -16.85 1.85 -20.20
C THR A 140 -15.58 2.10 -19.35
N GLN A 141 -15.52 1.64 -18.09
CA GLN A 141 -14.45 1.98 -17.13
C GLN A 141 -13.54 0.79 -16.72
N ARG A 142 -13.33 -0.19 -17.61
CA ARG A 142 -12.72 -1.47 -17.23
C ARG A 142 -11.17 -1.37 -17.25
N GLY A 143 -10.54 -1.18 -16.08
CA GLY A 143 -9.08 -1.35 -15.94
C GLY A 143 -8.39 -0.78 -14.69
N GLU A 144 -8.90 0.32 -14.12
CA GLU A 144 -8.10 1.14 -13.19
C GLU A 144 -8.48 0.99 -11.71
N ARG A 145 -9.33 0.01 -11.39
CA ARG A 145 -10.10 -0.06 -10.12
C ARG A 145 -9.28 -0.09 -8.83
N TYR A 146 -7.99 -0.42 -8.89
CA TYR A 146 -7.12 -0.75 -7.74
C TYR A 146 -5.82 0.06 -7.66
N GLN A 147 -5.69 1.19 -8.36
CA GLN A 147 -4.49 2.02 -8.23
C GLN A 147 -4.52 2.88 -6.95
N GLU A 148 -3.40 2.89 -6.23
CA GLU A 148 -3.17 3.56 -4.94
C GLU A 148 -3.41 5.07 -5.00
N SER A 149 -3.17 5.68 -6.17
CA SER A 149 -3.44 7.09 -6.52
C SER A 149 -4.91 7.54 -6.41
N HIS A 150 -5.86 6.62 -6.19
CA HIS A 150 -7.30 6.91 -6.11
C HIS A 150 -7.86 6.91 -4.68
N THR A 151 -7.00 7.01 -3.64
CA THR A 151 -7.40 6.96 -2.23
C THR A 151 -7.00 8.26 -1.52
N LEU A 152 -7.97 9.03 -1.01
CA LEU A 152 -7.73 10.24 -0.21
C LEU A 152 -8.56 10.24 1.08
N THR A 153 -7.95 10.70 2.18
CA THR A 153 -8.61 11.01 3.45
C THR A 153 -9.45 12.29 3.30
N LYS A 154 -10.70 12.25 3.78
CA LYS A 154 -11.65 13.37 3.69
C LYS A 154 -11.87 13.94 5.10
N GLU A 155 -11.22 15.04 5.42
CA GLU A 155 -11.54 15.81 6.63
C GLU A 155 -12.79 16.68 6.35
N LYS A 156 -13.79 16.57 7.23
CA LYS A 156 -15.04 17.34 7.12
C LYS A 156 -14.82 18.70 7.79
N TYR A 157 -14.50 19.72 7.03
CA TYR A 157 -14.52 21.10 7.53
C TYR A 157 -15.95 21.66 7.40
N GLY A 158 -16.58 21.98 8.54
CA GLY A 158 -17.90 22.60 8.65
C GLY A 158 -17.88 24.13 8.63
N LYS A 159 -16.88 24.76 8.01
CA LYS A 159 -16.65 26.21 8.05
C LYS A 159 -16.67 26.81 6.63
N GLY A 160 -17.85 26.95 6.05
CA GLY A 160 -18.06 27.62 4.77
C GLY A 160 -17.43 26.93 3.56
N SER A 161 -17.92 27.26 2.37
CA SER A 161 -17.38 26.78 1.10
C SER A 161 -17.51 27.88 0.06
N VAL A 162 -16.44 28.15 -0.68
CA VAL A 162 -16.49 29.01 -1.86
C VAL A 162 -16.68 28.16 -3.10
N MET A 163 -17.55 28.60 -4.01
CA MET A 163 -17.69 27.97 -5.33
C MET A 163 -16.81 28.73 -6.32
N VAL A 164 -15.98 28.00 -7.06
CA VAL A 164 -15.08 28.56 -8.05
C VAL A 164 -15.31 27.84 -9.37
N TRP A 165 -15.30 28.60 -10.47
CA TRP A 165 -15.28 28.09 -11.82
C TRP A 165 -13.96 28.48 -12.49
N GLY A 166 -13.41 27.58 -13.30
CA GLY A 166 -12.26 27.89 -14.13
C GLY A 166 -12.17 26.94 -15.31
N CYS A 167 -11.26 27.27 -16.23
CA CYS A 167 -10.95 26.42 -17.39
C CYS A 167 -9.46 26.50 -17.73
N PHE A 168 -8.98 25.57 -18.55
CA PHE A 168 -7.65 25.63 -19.14
C PHE A 168 -7.66 24.93 -20.50
N SER A 169 -6.60 25.13 -21.26
CA SER A 169 -6.38 24.53 -22.57
C SER A 169 -4.89 24.22 -22.76
N ALA A 170 -4.54 23.57 -23.88
CA ALA A 170 -3.15 23.44 -24.28
C ALA A 170 -2.45 24.80 -24.53
N GLY A 171 -3.22 25.85 -24.84
CA GLY A 171 -2.71 27.21 -25.03
C GLY A 171 -2.54 28.02 -23.75
N GLY A 172 -2.90 27.46 -22.59
CA GLY A 172 -2.74 28.11 -21.28
C GLY A 172 -3.95 27.98 -20.36
N ILE A 173 -3.83 28.60 -19.18
CA ILE A 173 -4.87 28.62 -18.14
C ILE A 173 -5.86 29.75 -18.46
N GLY A 174 -7.16 29.45 -18.35
CA GLY A 174 -8.24 30.42 -18.49
C GLY A 174 -8.59 31.10 -17.17
N PRO A 175 -9.64 31.94 -17.15
CA PRO A 175 -9.98 32.71 -15.96
C PRO A 175 -10.46 31.81 -14.81
N LEU A 176 -10.09 32.20 -13.59
CA LEU A 176 -10.60 31.63 -12.35
C LEU A 176 -11.60 32.61 -11.72
N SER A 177 -12.84 32.18 -11.53
CA SER A 177 -13.96 33.06 -11.17
C SER A 177 -14.72 32.51 -9.97
N PHE A 178 -14.96 33.36 -8.96
CA PHE A 178 -15.83 33.01 -7.83
C PHE A 178 -17.30 33.10 -8.25
N ILE A 179 -18.09 32.11 -7.85
CA ILE A 179 -19.54 32.09 -8.05
C ILE A 179 -20.19 32.34 -6.69
N GLU A 180 -20.74 33.53 -6.51
CA GLU A 180 -21.30 33.99 -5.25
C GLU A 180 -22.72 33.45 -4.97
N GLU A 181 -23.47 33.05 -6.00
CA GLU A 181 -24.89 32.68 -5.88
C GLU A 181 -25.17 31.19 -6.13
N SER A 182 -26.21 30.66 -5.45
CA SER A 182 -26.69 29.28 -5.56
C SER A 182 -27.61 29.02 -6.76
N VAL A 183 -27.87 30.01 -7.61
CA VAL A 183 -28.77 29.87 -8.77
C VAL A 183 -28.03 29.22 -9.94
N TYR A 184 -28.02 27.89 -9.92
CA TYR A 184 -27.09 27.03 -10.65
C TYR A 184 -27.03 27.25 -12.19
N HIS A 185 -28.15 27.54 -12.87
CA HIS A 185 -28.13 27.71 -14.34
C HIS A 185 -27.82 29.15 -14.79
N ALA A 186 -28.49 30.14 -14.21
CA ALA A 186 -28.29 31.54 -14.60
C ALA A 186 -26.91 32.05 -14.16
N ALA A 187 -26.47 31.70 -12.95
CA ALA A 187 -25.13 32.04 -12.47
C ALA A 187 -24.05 31.37 -13.33
N TYR A 188 -24.27 30.12 -13.73
CA TYR A 188 -23.35 29.43 -14.65
C TYR A 188 -23.28 30.10 -16.02
N VAL A 189 -24.42 30.36 -16.68
CA VAL A 189 -24.42 31.04 -17.99
C VAL A 189 -23.83 32.46 -17.89
N ASN A 190 -24.10 33.18 -16.80
CA ASN A 190 -23.52 34.50 -16.55
C ASN A 190 -21.99 34.41 -16.40
N CYS A 191 -21.49 33.44 -15.62
CA CYS A 191 -20.06 33.17 -15.49
C CYS A 191 -19.43 32.81 -16.84
N GLN A 192 -20.07 31.92 -17.62
CA GLN A 192 -19.59 31.55 -18.94
C GLN A 192 -19.59 32.73 -19.91
N SER A 193 -20.61 33.57 -19.87
CA SER A 193 -20.71 34.74 -20.75
C SER A 193 -19.68 35.81 -20.41
N LYS A 194 -19.42 36.05 -19.12
CA LYS A 194 -18.50 37.10 -18.67
C LYS A 194 -17.05 36.68 -18.74
N ASN A 195 -16.76 35.43 -18.37
CA ASN A 195 -15.39 34.97 -18.14
C ASN A 195 -14.91 34.02 -19.24
N PHE A 196 -15.69 32.98 -19.56
CA PHE A 196 -15.27 31.98 -20.53
C PHE A 196 -15.30 32.47 -21.98
N ASN A 197 -16.42 33.00 -22.45
CA ASN A 197 -16.62 33.33 -23.87
C ASN A 197 -15.56 34.32 -24.42
N PRO A 198 -15.19 35.41 -23.70
CA PRO A 198 -14.13 36.30 -24.17
C PRO A 198 -12.78 35.60 -24.27
N CYS A 199 -12.41 34.79 -23.28
CA CYS A 199 -11.15 34.04 -23.28
C CYS A 199 -11.13 32.97 -24.38
N TYR A 200 -12.25 32.29 -24.61
CA TYR A 200 -12.41 31.26 -25.63
C TYR A 200 -12.24 31.84 -27.05
N LYS A 201 -12.85 33.00 -27.34
CA LYS A 201 -12.68 33.69 -28.62
C LYS A 201 -11.23 34.09 -28.86
N GLN A 202 -10.61 34.74 -27.87
CA GLN A 202 -9.21 35.15 -27.95
C GLN A 202 -8.27 33.95 -28.15
N LEU A 203 -8.54 32.83 -27.47
CA LEU A 203 -7.76 31.60 -27.63
C LEU A 203 -7.88 31.03 -29.05
N ASN A 204 -9.10 30.94 -29.58
CA ASN A 204 -9.33 30.44 -30.92
C ASN A 204 -8.67 31.34 -31.99
N GLU A 205 -8.80 32.66 -31.85
CA GLU A 205 -8.19 33.64 -32.74
C GLU A 205 -6.66 33.57 -32.69
N LYS A 206 -6.07 33.53 -31.49
CA LYS A 206 -4.61 33.48 -31.28
C LYS A 206 -3.97 32.25 -31.92
N HIS A 207 -4.66 31.12 -31.91
CA HIS A 207 -4.15 29.85 -32.41
C HIS A 207 -4.70 29.47 -33.78
N ASP A 208 -5.50 30.34 -34.41
CA ASP A 208 -6.21 30.10 -35.66
C ASP A 208 -6.86 28.71 -35.72
N THR A 209 -7.54 28.34 -34.63
CA THR A 209 -8.10 27.00 -34.45
C THR A 209 -9.35 27.02 -33.58
N MET A 210 -10.28 26.10 -33.84
CA MET A 210 -11.49 25.95 -33.02
C MET A 210 -11.24 24.92 -31.92
N PHE A 211 -10.99 25.38 -30.70
CA PHE A 211 -10.92 24.50 -29.54
C PHE A 211 -12.30 23.90 -29.23
N THR A 212 -12.34 22.63 -28.83
CA THR A 212 -13.59 21.98 -28.39
C THR A 212 -13.63 21.95 -26.85
N PRO A 213 -14.53 22.68 -26.19
CA PRO A 213 -14.65 22.64 -24.73
C PRO A 213 -15.08 21.25 -24.24
N GLN A 214 -14.40 20.80 -23.19
CA GLN A 214 -14.69 19.55 -22.49
C GLN A 214 -15.29 19.89 -21.13
N GLU A 215 -16.54 19.49 -20.91
CA GLU A 215 -17.28 19.74 -19.67
C GLU A 215 -17.98 18.45 -19.26
N ASP A 216 -18.11 18.22 -17.94
CA ASP A 216 -18.82 17.06 -17.44
C ASP A 216 -20.34 17.18 -17.66
N GLY A 217 -21.07 16.07 -17.48
CA GLY A 217 -22.51 16.01 -17.66
C GLY A 217 -23.34 16.66 -16.55
N ALA A 218 -22.81 17.64 -15.80
CA ALA A 218 -23.55 18.31 -14.74
C ALA A 218 -24.85 18.96 -15.27
N SER A 219 -25.87 19.06 -14.40
CA SER A 219 -27.16 19.61 -14.80
C SER A 219 -27.06 21.07 -15.27
N CYS A 220 -26.15 21.88 -14.70
CA CYS A 220 -25.89 23.25 -15.17
C CYS A 220 -25.38 23.28 -16.61
N HIS A 221 -24.58 22.29 -17.03
CA HIS A 221 -23.96 22.24 -18.35
C HIS A 221 -24.93 21.75 -19.44
N THR A 222 -25.90 20.94 -19.04
CA THR A 222 -26.84 20.21 -19.92
C THR A 222 -28.26 20.78 -19.91
N GLY A 223 -28.55 21.75 -19.04
CA GLY A 223 -29.84 22.43 -18.99
C GLY A 223 -30.19 23.15 -20.30
N SER A 224 -31.49 23.22 -20.61
CA SER A 224 -32.01 23.80 -21.85
C SER A 224 -31.51 25.24 -22.10
N TYR A 225 -31.50 26.08 -21.06
CA TYR A 225 -31.01 27.46 -21.16
C TYR A 225 -29.52 27.55 -21.49
N THR A 226 -28.69 26.75 -20.82
CA THR A 226 -27.25 26.66 -21.10
C THR A 226 -26.98 26.16 -22.52
N MET A 227 -27.75 25.17 -22.96
CA MET A 227 -27.62 24.63 -24.30
C MET A 227 -28.05 25.59 -25.39
N TRP A 228 -29.13 26.33 -25.17
CA TRP A 228 -29.54 27.43 -26.03
C TRP A 228 -28.43 28.49 -26.13
N TRP A 229 -27.86 28.92 -24.99
CA TRP A 229 -26.78 29.90 -24.96
C TRP A 229 -25.54 29.41 -25.74
N LYS A 230 -25.07 28.18 -25.49
CA LYS A 230 -23.91 27.61 -26.22
C LYS A 230 -24.14 27.55 -27.72
N LYS A 231 -25.36 27.17 -28.14
CA LYS A 231 -25.73 27.13 -29.57
C LYS A 231 -25.74 28.53 -30.18
N HIS A 232 -26.28 29.51 -29.46
CA HIS A 232 -26.33 30.91 -29.92
C HIS A 232 -24.94 31.52 -30.13
N TRP A 233 -23.96 31.12 -29.31
CA TRP A 233 -22.56 31.56 -29.40
C TRP A 233 -21.66 30.60 -30.19
N GLU A 234 -22.23 29.64 -30.92
CA GLU A 234 -21.52 28.69 -31.78
C GLU A 234 -20.40 27.89 -31.07
N ILE A 235 -20.58 27.64 -29.77
CA ILE A 235 -19.62 26.89 -28.97
C ILE A 235 -19.78 25.39 -29.28
N LYS A 236 -18.82 24.83 -30.03
CA LYS A 236 -18.81 23.41 -30.41
C LYS A 236 -18.55 22.53 -29.21
N ARG A 237 -19.54 21.74 -28.80
CA ARG A 237 -19.43 20.86 -27.62
C ARG A 237 -18.82 19.52 -27.97
N PHE A 238 -18.27 18.87 -26.96
CA PHE A 238 -17.94 17.46 -27.01
C PHE A 238 -19.24 16.62 -26.95
N ASP A 239 -19.56 15.91 -28.03
CA ASP A 239 -20.88 15.28 -28.21
C ASP A 239 -21.18 14.12 -27.24
N TYR A 240 -20.13 13.50 -26.70
CA TYR A 240 -20.28 12.34 -25.81
C TYR A 240 -19.37 12.43 -24.60
N TRP A 241 -19.94 12.81 -23.44
CA TRP A 241 -19.28 12.67 -22.15
C TRP A 241 -19.87 11.47 -21.39
N PRO A 242 -19.11 10.40 -21.09
CA PRO A 242 -19.65 9.27 -20.36
C PRO A 242 -20.03 9.67 -18.93
N SER A 243 -21.19 9.23 -18.45
CA SER A 243 -21.66 9.53 -17.09
C SER A 243 -20.70 8.99 -16.01
N GLN A 244 -20.45 9.78 -14.96
CA GLN A 244 -19.59 9.43 -13.81
C GLN A 244 -18.14 9.08 -14.19
N SER A 245 -17.56 9.85 -15.12
CA SER A 245 -16.21 9.67 -15.64
C SER A 245 -15.23 10.72 -15.09
N THR A 246 -15.14 10.83 -13.77
CA THR A 246 -14.24 11.79 -13.11
C THR A 246 -12.79 11.66 -13.59
N ASN A 247 -12.33 10.43 -13.90
CA ASN A 247 -10.99 10.17 -14.44
C ASN A 247 -10.75 10.71 -15.85
N LEU A 248 -11.80 11.07 -16.60
CA LEU A 248 -11.68 11.61 -17.97
C LEU A 248 -11.70 13.13 -18.00
N ASN A 249 -11.96 13.81 -16.89
CA ASN A 249 -12.03 15.26 -16.82
C ASN A 249 -10.66 15.85 -16.45
N PRO A 250 -9.89 16.42 -17.42
CA PRO A 250 -8.53 16.88 -17.15
C PRO A 250 -8.46 17.95 -16.07
N ILE A 251 -9.54 18.71 -15.86
CA ILE A 251 -9.60 19.77 -14.85
C ILE A 251 -9.61 19.24 -13.42
N GLU A 252 -10.03 18.00 -13.20
CA GLU A 252 -10.01 17.38 -11.87
C GLU A 252 -8.58 17.19 -11.37
N HIS A 253 -7.63 16.91 -12.27
CA HIS A 253 -6.21 16.87 -11.93
C HIS A 253 -5.67 18.25 -11.55
N ALA A 254 -6.10 19.30 -12.26
CA ALA A 254 -5.75 20.68 -11.92
C ALA A 254 -6.35 21.10 -10.56
N TRP A 255 -7.61 20.74 -10.29
CA TRP A 255 -8.25 20.99 -8.99
C TRP A 255 -7.58 20.23 -7.86
N HIS A 256 -7.17 18.99 -8.10
CA HIS A 256 -6.41 18.22 -7.13
C HIS A 256 -5.08 18.90 -6.79
N ALA A 257 -4.31 19.30 -7.80
CA ALA A 257 -3.05 20.00 -7.61
C ALA A 257 -3.23 21.33 -6.86
N LEU A 258 -4.28 22.11 -7.20
CA LEU A 258 -4.62 23.33 -6.50
C LEU A 258 -4.96 23.05 -5.03
N LYS A 259 -5.77 22.03 -4.76
CA LYS A 259 -6.14 21.64 -3.40
C LYS A 259 -4.92 21.25 -2.57
N VAL A 260 -4.01 20.46 -3.13
CA VAL A 260 -2.77 20.05 -2.46
C VAL A 260 -1.94 21.29 -2.09
N ARG A 261 -1.75 22.23 -3.03
CA ARG A 261 -1.00 23.47 -2.77
C ARG A 261 -1.64 24.32 -1.67
N ILE A 262 -2.96 24.52 -1.71
CA ILE A 262 -3.68 25.27 -0.67
C ILE A 262 -3.46 24.63 0.71
N LEU A 263 -3.55 23.30 0.79
CA LEU A 263 -3.36 22.59 2.06
C LEU A 263 -1.91 22.67 2.56
N GLN A 264 -0.92 22.64 1.66
CA GLN A 264 0.49 22.87 2.01
C GLN A 264 0.72 24.30 2.52
N GLU A 265 0.20 25.31 1.81
CA GLU A 265 0.31 26.72 2.23
C GLU A 265 -0.36 26.98 3.59
N TRP A 266 -1.43 26.27 3.89
CA TRP A 266 -2.11 26.35 5.19
C TRP A 266 -1.49 25.45 6.27
N GLY A 267 -0.40 24.73 5.96
CA GLY A 267 0.28 23.85 6.91
C GLY A 267 -0.52 22.61 7.33
N LEU A 268 -1.47 22.18 6.49
CA LEU A 268 -2.38 21.06 6.73
C LEU A 268 -1.95 19.77 6.00
N LEU A 269 -0.82 19.79 5.29
CA LEU A 269 -0.25 18.65 4.59
C LEU A 269 1.28 18.72 4.63
N ASP A 270 1.92 17.72 5.22
CA ASP A 270 3.38 17.62 5.29
C ASP A 270 3.96 17.33 3.90
N ALA A 271 5.07 18.00 3.56
CA ALA A 271 5.73 17.92 2.25
C ALA A 271 6.28 16.52 1.91
N GLU A 272 6.34 15.59 2.86
CA GLU A 272 6.93 14.25 2.70
C GLU A 272 5.95 13.15 2.27
N VAL A 273 4.67 13.46 2.00
CA VAL A 273 3.62 12.45 1.70
C VAL A 273 3.11 12.49 0.24
N LEU A 274 3.95 12.92 -0.71
CA LEU A 274 3.64 12.83 -2.15
C LEU A 274 4.20 11.56 -2.80
#